data_AF-A0A166WQ68-F1
#
_entry.id   AF-A0A166WQ68-F1
#
_cell.length_a   1.000
_cell.length_b   1.000
_cell.length_c   1.000
_cell.angle_alpha   90.00
_cell.angle_beta   90.00
_cell.angle_gamma   90.00
#
_symmetry.space_group_name_H-M   'P 1'
#
loop_
_entity.id
_entity.type
_entity.pdbx_description
1 polymer ?
#
loop_
_entity_poly.entity_id
_entity_poly.type
_entity_poly.pdbx_seq_one_letter_code
_entity_poly.pdbx_strand_id
1 'polypeptide(L)'
;MIFRLSQVPELSSLNLRDKQQVKVIALNMLSAKEKVALAVCKLLLLTPFFMALAYFEGFHLLPVLLVAGLIYPLFTVPIEIQFVRKHLDGAIKEFEQGKN
;
A
#
# COMPACT_ATOMS: atom_id res chain seq x y z
N MET A 1 -7.98 -12.17 4.96
CA MET A 1 -7.10 -11.22 4.23
C MET A 1 -7.36 -9.83 4.82
N ILE A 2 -6.37 -9.21 5.46
CA ILE A 2 -6.54 -7.93 6.16
C ILE A 2 -6.41 -6.81 5.13
N PHE A 3 -7.51 -6.10 4.86
CA PHE A 3 -7.60 -5.09 3.80
C PHE A 3 -7.36 -3.66 4.31
N ARG A 4 -7.32 -3.44 5.63
CA ARG A 4 -7.14 -2.11 6.23
C ARG A 4 -6.27 -2.16 7.46
N LEU A 5 -5.43 -1.15 7.63
CA LEU A 5 -4.71 -0.87 8.89
C LEU A 5 -5.64 -0.76 10.10
N SER A 6 -6.90 -0.38 9.88
CA SER A 6 -7.93 -0.32 10.93
C SER A 6 -8.34 -1.68 11.48
N GLN A 7 -8.04 -2.78 10.78
CA GLN A 7 -8.32 -4.14 11.22
C GLN A 7 -7.14 -4.79 11.95
N VAL A 8 -6.01 -4.08 12.06
CA VAL A 8 -4.84 -4.55 12.81
C VAL A 8 -5.10 -4.28 14.30
N PRO A 9 -5.21 -5.32 15.15
CA PRO A 9 -5.51 -5.17 16.57
C PRO A 9 -4.50 -4.27 17.29
N GLU A 10 -3.23 -4.32 16.86
CA GLU A 10 -2.11 -3.54 17.42
C GLU A 10 -2.25 -2.02 17.21
N LEU A 11 -3.03 -1.57 16.20
CA LEU A 11 -3.33 -0.14 15.98
C LEU A 11 -4.75 0.24 16.43
N SER A 12 -5.48 -0.64 17.13
CA SER A 12 -6.86 -0.36 17.52
C SER A 12 -6.98 0.84 18.49
N SER A 13 -5.94 1.09 19.30
CA SER A 13 -5.86 2.17 20.29
C SER A 13 -5.55 3.56 19.71
N LEU A 14 -5.08 3.64 18.46
CA LEU A 14 -4.60 4.89 17.85
C LEU A 14 -5.71 5.60 17.04
N ASN A 15 -5.68 6.93 16.98
CA ASN A 15 -6.61 7.69 16.13
C ASN A 15 -6.26 7.51 14.64
N LEU A 16 -7.22 7.75 13.74
CA LEU A 16 -7.03 7.60 12.28
C LEU A 16 -5.77 8.31 11.74
N ARG A 17 -5.46 9.50 12.27
CA ARG A 17 -4.26 10.27 11.91
C ARG A 17 -2.97 9.58 12.37
N ASP A 18 -2.96 9.10 13.60
CA ASP A 18 -1.81 8.38 14.19
C ASP A 18 -1.56 7.06 13.45
N LYS A 19 -2.63 6.35 13.03
CA LYS A 19 -2.51 5.14 12.20
C LYS A 19 -1.82 5.43 10.86
N GLN A 20 -2.09 6.58 10.25
CA GLN A 20 -1.40 6.99 9.03
C GLN A 20 0.07 7.34 9.31
N GLN A 21 0.39 7.99 10.43
CA GLN A 21 1.76 8.29 10.80
C GLN A 21 2.58 7.02 11.08
N VAL A 22 2.04 6.08 11.85
CA VAL A 22 2.68 4.77 12.08
C VAL A 22 2.87 4.01 10.76
N LYS A 23 1.91 4.07 9.83
CA LYS A 23 2.09 3.51 8.48
C LYS A 23 3.29 4.12 7.77
N VAL A 24 3.45 5.45 7.82
CA VAL A 24 4.58 6.14 7.18
C VAL A 24 5.90 5.74 7.82
N ILE A 25 5.97 5.66 9.15
CA ILE A 25 7.16 5.20 9.88
C ILE A 25 7.50 3.76 9.47
N ALA A 26 6.53 2.85 9.49
CA ALA A 26 6.73 1.47 9.07
C ALA A 26 7.19 1.35 7.61
N LEU A 27 6.66 2.18 6.70
CA LEU A 27 7.11 2.26 5.31
C LEU A 27 8.55 2.76 5.19
N ASN A 28 8.98 3.66 6.07
CA ASN A 28 10.36 4.13 6.10
C ASN A 28 11.33 3.07 6.65
N MET A 29 10.87 2.24 7.59
CA MET A 29 11.62 1.11 8.17
C MET A 29 11.82 -0.06 7.20
N LEU A 30 11.06 -0.14 6.10
CA LEU A 30 11.32 -1.13 5.05
C LEU A 30 12.75 -1.03 4.54
N SER A 31 13.42 -2.18 4.48
CA SER A 31 14.74 -2.29 3.87
C SER A 31 14.71 -1.90 2.38
N ALA A 32 15.86 -1.52 1.81
CA ALA A 32 15.95 -1.20 0.39
C ALA A 32 15.45 -2.34 -0.52
N LYS A 33 15.71 -3.60 -0.14
CA LYS A 33 15.21 -4.79 -0.85
C LYS A 33 13.69 -4.88 -0.82
N GLU A 34 13.07 -4.61 0.32
CA GLU A 34 11.61 -4.63 0.48
C GLU A 34 10.94 -3.48 -0.29
N LYS A 35 11.55 -2.29 -0.34
CA LYS A 35 11.08 -1.17 -1.18
C LYS A 35 11.14 -1.51 -2.67
N VAL A 36 12.23 -2.13 -3.11
CA VAL A 36 12.35 -2.61 -4.50
C VAL A 36 11.32 -3.69 -4.80
N ALA A 37 11.13 -4.66 -3.90
CA ALA A 37 10.11 -5.70 -4.07
C ALA A 37 8.69 -5.10 -4.17
N LEU A 38 8.37 -4.12 -3.32
CA LEU A 38 7.09 -3.41 -3.36
C LEU A 38 6.91 -2.65 -4.69
N ALA A 39 7.95 -1.98 -5.19
CA ALA A 39 7.93 -1.30 -6.48
C ALA A 39 7.77 -2.27 -7.65
N VAL A 40 8.44 -3.43 -7.60
CA VAL A 40 8.29 -4.51 -8.61
C VAL A 40 6.88 -5.09 -8.58
N CYS A 41 6.28 -5.32 -7.40
CA CYS A 41 4.89 -5.73 -7.30
C CYS A 41 3.93 -4.69 -7.90
N LYS A 42 4.17 -3.39 -7.63
CA LYS A 42 3.40 -2.29 -8.23
C LYS A 42 3.53 -2.27 -9.75
N LEU A 43 4.76 -2.44 -10.26
CA LEU A 43 5.04 -2.51 -11.68
C LEU A 43 4.36 -3.69 -12.35
N LEU A 44 4.50 -4.90 -11.81
CA LEU A 44 3.87 -6.12 -12.32
C LEU A 44 2.34 -5.98 -12.40
N LEU A 45 1.74 -5.23 -11.49
CA LEU A 45 0.30 -4.95 -11.51
C LEU A 45 -0.08 -3.93 -12.60
N LEU A 46 0.77 -2.93 -12.84
CA LEU A 46 0.57 -1.95 -13.91
C LEU A 46 0.91 -2.50 -15.30
N THR A 47 1.81 -3.46 -15.43
CA THR A 47 2.23 -4.03 -16.72
C THR A 47 1.05 -4.52 -17.58
N PRO A 48 0.14 -5.40 -17.09
CA PRO A 48 -1.01 -5.82 -17.88
C PRO A 48 -1.95 -4.64 -18.17
N PHE A 49 -1.96 -3.63 -17.30
CA PHE A 49 -2.75 -2.43 -17.50
C PHE A 49 -2.24 -1.58 -18.66
N PHE A 50 -0.94 -1.31 -18.70
CA PHE A 50 -0.31 -0.62 -19.83
C PHE A 50 -0.44 -1.43 -21.12
N MET A 51 -0.36 -2.76 -21.04
CA MET A 51 -0.52 -3.60 -22.22
C MET A 51 -1.95 -3.58 -22.76
N ALA A 52 -2.96 -3.57 -21.88
CA ALA A 52 -4.35 -3.34 -22.27
C ALA A 52 -4.53 -1.96 -22.93
N LEU A 53 -3.94 -0.90 -22.36
CA LEU A 53 -3.99 0.44 -22.95
C LEU A 53 -3.38 0.52 -24.35
N ALA A 54 -2.38 -0.30 -24.66
CA ALA A 54 -1.79 -0.38 -26.00
C ALA A 54 -2.69 -1.10 -27.03
N TYR A 55 -3.68 -1.87 -26.56
CA TYR A 55 -4.57 -2.67 -27.41
C TYR A 55 -5.94 -2.00 -27.62
N PHE A 56 -6.40 -1.23 -26.64
CA PHE A 56 -7.67 -0.51 -26.72
C PHE A 56 -7.46 0.89 -27.32
N GLU A 57 -8.16 1.19 -28.40
CA GLU A 57 -8.17 2.51 -29.01
C GLU A 57 -9.50 3.24 -28.82
N GLY A 58 -9.47 4.57 -28.86
CA GLY A 58 -10.66 5.41 -28.83
C GLY A 58 -11.43 5.42 -27.50
N PHE A 59 -12.74 5.69 -27.56
CA PHE A 59 -13.60 5.86 -26.38
C PHE A 59 -13.72 4.60 -25.50
N HIS A 60 -13.38 3.42 -26.00
CA HIS A 60 -13.36 2.17 -25.22
C HIS A 60 -12.23 2.12 -24.19
N LEU A 61 -11.22 2.98 -24.31
CA LEU A 61 -10.13 3.10 -23.35
C LEU A 61 -10.58 3.74 -22.03
N LEU A 62 -11.58 4.64 -22.05
CA LEU A 62 -12.09 5.31 -20.84
C LEU A 62 -12.58 4.35 -19.75
N PRO A 63 -13.49 3.40 -20.03
CA PRO A 63 -13.93 2.45 -19.00
C PRO A 63 -12.81 1.53 -18.52
N VAL A 64 -11.89 1.13 -19.40
CA VAL A 64 -10.71 0.33 -19.02
C VAL A 64 -9.83 1.11 -18.04
N LEU A 65 -9.60 2.40 -18.28
CA LEU A 65 -8.81 3.27 -17.42
C LEU A 65 -9.48 3.54 -16.08
N LEU A 66 -10.82 3.66 -16.06
CA LEU A 66 -11.61 3.78 -14.84
C LEU A 66 -11.50 2.53 -13.96
N VAL A 67 -11.68 1.35 -14.56
CA VAL A 67 -11.52 0.06 -13.87
C VAL A 67 -10.07 -0.10 -13.39
N ALA A 68 -9.08 0.38 -14.15
CA ALA A 68 -7.68 0.46 -13.72
C ALA A 68 -7.49 1.21 -12.43
N GLY A 69 -8.00 2.44 -12.40
CA GLY A 69 -7.83 3.35 -11.28
C GLY A 69 -8.45 2.79 -10.00
N LEU A 70 -9.51 1.98 -10.13
CA LEU A 70 -10.17 1.33 -9.00
C LEU A 70 -9.46 0.05 -8.56
N ILE A 71 -9.00 -0.77 -9.50
CA ILE A 71 -8.30 -2.03 -9.22
C ILE A 71 -6.93 -1.77 -8.61
N TYR A 72 -6.22 -0.74 -9.09
CA TYR A 72 -4.88 -0.42 -8.63
C TYR A 72 -4.76 -0.31 -7.10
N PRO A 73 -5.50 0.57 -6.39
CA PRO A 73 -5.46 0.68 -4.93
C PRO A 73 -5.98 -0.59 -4.24
N LEU A 74 -6.90 -1.32 -4.86
CA LEU A 74 -7.47 -2.55 -4.28
C LEU A 74 -6.40 -3.63 -4.07
N PHE A 75 -5.43 -3.71 -4.98
CA PHE A 75 -4.30 -4.64 -4.86
C PHE A 75 -3.07 -4.03 -4.20
N THR A 76 -2.79 -2.73 -4.39
CA THR A 76 -1.61 -2.12 -3.75
C THR A 76 -1.74 -2.04 -2.24
N VAL A 77 -2.92 -1.71 -1.72
CA VAL A 77 -3.17 -1.56 -0.28
C VAL A 77 -2.88 -2.85 0.51
N PRO A 78 -3.40 -4.04 0.16
CA PRO A 78 -3.11 -5.27 0.91
C PRO A 78 -1.63 -5.68 0.81
N ILE A 79 -0.98 -5.46 -0.33
CA ILE A 79 0.46 -5.72 -0.48
C ILE A 79 1.25 -4.81 0.46
N GLU A 80 0.99 -3.50 0.45
CA GLU A 80 1.63 -2.57 1.39
C GLU A 80 1.40 -2.97 2.85
N ILE A 81 0.18 -3.37 3.22
CA ILE A 81 -0.14 -3.79 4.59
C ILE A 81 0.66 -5.03 4.99
N GLN A 82 0.86 -6.00 4.10
CA GLN A 82 1.69 -7.19 4.40
C GLN A 82 3.13 -6.82 4.71
N PHE A 83 3.73 -5.92 3.92
CA PHE A 83 5.10 -5.45 4.16
C PHE A 83 5.20 -4.59 5.43
N VAL A 84 4.23 -3.70 5.65
CA VAL A 84 4.16 -2.82 6.83
C VAL A 84 3.95 -3.62 8.11
N ARG A 85 3.13 -4.69 8.09
CA ARG A 85 2.85 -5.53 9.25
C ARG A 85 4.12 -6.12 9.88
N LYS A 86 5.12 -6.44 9.07
CA LYS A 86 6.39 -7.00 9.54
C LYS A 86 7.23 -6.01 10.36
N HIS A 87 7.04 -4.71 10.14
CA HIS A 87 7.79 -3.63 10.80
C HIS A 87 6.91 -2.80 11.75
N LEU A 88 5.69 -3.28 11.99
CA LEU A 88 4.65 -2.51 12.66
C LEU A 88 4.92 -2.35 14.16
N ASP A 89 5.41 -3.39 14.82
CA ASP A 89 5.84 -3.33 16.23
C ASP A 89 6.99 -2.34 16.45
N GLY A 90 7.93 -2.27 15.51
CA GLY A 90 9.03 -1.30 15.53
C GLY A 90 8.53 0.12 15.32
N ALA A 91 7.63 0.31 14.35
CA ALA A 91 7.07 1.61 14.02
C ALA A 91 6.19 2.19 15.14
N ILE A 92 5.44 1.34 15.87
CA ILE A 92 4.65 1.77 17.03
C ILE A 92 5.58 2.25 18.15
N LYS A 93 6.65 1.50 18.46
CA LYS A 93 7.63 1.91 19.47
C LYS A 93 8.31 3.23 19.12
N GLU A 94 8.69 3.41 17.87
CA GLU A 94 9.34 4.65 17.41
C GLU A 94 8.37 5.84 17.41
N PHE A 95 7.09 5.59 17.08
CA PHE A 95 6.03 6.60 17.19
C PHE A 95 5.77 7.03 18.64
N GLU A 96 5.75 6.09 19.59
CA GLU A 96 5.58 6.38 21.01
C GLU A 96 6.82 7.08 21.61
N GLN A 97 8.03 6.71 21.18
CA GLN A 97 9.27 7.37 21.60
C GLN A 97 9.38 8.80 21.07
N GLY A 98 8.94 9.09 19.84
CA GLY A 98 8.94 10.44 19.28
C GLY A 98 7.85 11.36 19.85
N LYS A 99 6.92 10.83 20.65
CA LYS A 99 5.84 11.57 21.30
C LYS A 99 6.18 11.98 22.75
N ASN A 100 7.26 11.45 23.32
CA ASN A 100 7.76 11.73 24.67
C ASN A 100 8.88 12.78 24.62
#